data_AF-A0A6P4CZA4-F1
#
_entry.id   AF-A0A6P4CZA4-F1
#
_cell.length_a   1.000
_cell.length_b   1.000
_cell.length_c   1.000
_cell.angle_alpha   90.00
_cell.angle_beta   90.00
_cell.angle_gamma   90.00
#
_symmetry.space_group_name_H-M   'P 1'
#
loop_
_entity.id
_entity.type
_entity.pdbx_description
1 polymer ?
#
loop_
_entity_poly.entity_id
_entity_poly.type
_entity_poly.pdbx_seq_one_letter_code
_entity_poly.pdbx_strand_id
1 'polypeptide(L)'
;MIAEVIKPLVEADPSLKVKSVIAEVQSKFNYTTSYRKAWLPKQKAIANLFGGWEASYEALPSWFEAMVQKDPSAAVEIETAPANQGDEVVQDVRILTRVFWSFYPCIIAFRSCKPIVHVDGTHLYGKYKGAILVAVSQDGNGNIVPLAFAVVEGETSDAWHFFLTHLRTHLVTRDGVGLISDRHDSITSAIARSNGSWEPLRAIRMFCIRHIASNFLRNFKAPYLQKLIVNMGYCRTVREFNMQYARLRERGEAYTRWLDRIP
;
A
#
# COMPACT_ATOMS: atom_id res chain seq x y z
N MET A 1 30.70 -18.79 8.28
CA MET A 1 30.34 -20.17 8.68
C MET A 1 28.85 -20.43 8.54
N ILE A 2 27.94 -19.93 9.38
CA ILE A 2 26.48 -20.20 9.20
C ILE A 2 25.90 -19.53 7.94
N ALA A 3 26.21 -18.25 7.67
CA ALA A 3 25.66 -17.52 6.51
C ALA A 3 25.98 -18.20 5.17
N GLU A 4 27.21 -18.70 5.01
CA GLU A 4 27.63 -19.45 3.80
C GLU A 4 26.91 -20.80 3.69
N VAL A 5 26.71 -21.49 4.80
CA VAL A 5 26.07 -22.81 4.83
C VAL A 5 24.60 -22.75 4.42
N ILE A 6 23.92 -21.66 4.75
CA ILE A 6 22.50 -21.45 4.43
C ILE A 6 22.29 -20.68 3.13
N LYS A 7 23.37 -20.21 2.48
CA LYS A 7 23.30 -19.40 1.27
C LYS A 7 22.48 -20.07 0.15
N PRO A 8 22.67 -21.37 -0.17
CA PRO A 8 21.85 -22.03 -1.20
C PRO A 8 20.35 -22.08 -0.82
N LEU A 9 20.04 -22.22 0.47
CA LEU A 9 18.65 -22.23 0.95
C LEU A 9 18.01 -20.85 0.84
N VAL A 10 18.78 -19.80 1.13
CA VAL A 10 18.33 -18.40 1.01
C VAL A 10 18.20 -17.98 -0.46
N GLU A 11 19.06 -18.47 -1.33
CA GLU A 11 18.98 -18.25 -2.77
C GLU A 11 17.73 -18.90 -3.38
N ALA A 12 17.41 -20.13 -2.97
CA ALA A 12 16.20 -20.83 -3.39
C ALA A 12 14.92 -20.19 -2.81
N ASP A 13 14.96 -19.73 -1.56
CA ASP A 13 13.84 -19.07 -0.88
C ASP A 13 14.33 -17.96 0.07
N PRO A 14 14.32 -16.69 -0.37
CA PRO A 14 14.66 -15.56 0.51
C PRO A 14 13.70 -15.40 1.70
N SER A 15 12.47 -15.90 1.58
CA SER A 15 11.44 -15.86 2.62
C SER A 15 11.64 -16.93 3.73
N LEU A 16 12.63 -17.82 3.57
CA LEU A 16 12.96 -18.92 4.47
C LEU A 16 12.81 -18.56 5.96
N LYS A 17 11.92 -19.23 6.68
CA LYS A 17 11.69 -18.90 8.10
C LYS A 17 12.95 -19.14 8.92
N VAL A 18 13.20 -18.27 9.91
CA VAL A 18 14.34 -18.43 10.83
C VAL A 18 14.30 -19.77 11.56
N LYS A 19 13.11 -20.31 11.84
CA LYS A 19 12.96 -21.68 12.39
C LYS A 19 13.59 -22.75 11.51
N SER A 20 13.46 -22.64 10.19
CA SER A 20 14.09 -23.56 9.24
C SER A 20 15.61 -23.40 9.23
N VAL A 21 16.11 -22.16 9.36
CA VAL A 21 17.55 -21.90 9.53
C VAL A 21 18.09 -22.56 10.80
N ILE A 22 17.35 -22.50 11.92
CA ILE A 22 17.73 -23.18 13.16
C ILE A 22 17.79 -24.70 12.96
N ALA A 23 16.79 -25.28 12.30
CA ALA A 23 16.74 -26.72 12.01
C ALA A 23 17.92 -27.17 11.14
N GLU A 24 18.28 -26.38 10.12
CA GLU A 24 19.43 -26.66 9.27
C GLU A 24 20.75 -26.61 10.05
N VAL A 25 20.92 -25.60 10.90
CA VAL A 25 22.12 -25.48 11.76
C VAL A 25 22.21 -26.64 12.73
N GLN A 26 21.09 -27.07 13.32
CA GLN A 26 21.04 -28.25 14.17
C GLN A 26 21.43 -29.52 13.41
N SER A 27 20.89 -29.71 12.20
CA SER A 27 21.18 -30.89 11.37
C SER A 27 22.66 -30.98 10.99
N LYS A 28 23.26 -29.87 10.54
CA LYS A 28 24.65 -29.85 10.07
C LYS A 28 25.70 -29.83 11.17
N PHE A 29 25.44 -29.15 12.27
CA PHE A 29 26.45 -28.89 13.32
C PHE A 29 26.13 -29.55 14.65
N ASN A 30 25.00 -30.26 14.75
CA ASN A 30 24.49 -30.83 15.99
C ASN A 30 24.38 -29.79 17.14
N TYR A 31 24.12 -28.53 16.80
CA TYR A 31 24.07 -27.40 17.74
C TYR A 31 22.80 -26.58 17.56
N THR A 32 22.07 -26.36 18.67
CA THR A 32 20.83 -25.58 18.64
C THR A 32 21.16 -24.11 18.83
N THR A 33 21.11 -23.35 17.73
CA THR A 33 21.35 -21.91 17.76
C THR A 33 20.10 -21.13 18.22
N SER A 34 20.31 -20.00 18.89
CA SER A 34 19.20 -19.12 19.28
C SER A 34 18.61 -18.39 18.06
N TYR A 35 17.38 -17.92 18.17
CA TYR A 35 16.70 -17.19 17.09
C TYR A 35 17.54 -16.04 16.52
N ARG A 36 18.07 -15.18 17.40
CA ARG A 36 18.89 -14.03 16.97
C ARG A 36 20.17 -14.46 16.27
N LYS A 37 20.81 -15.54 16.75
CA LYS A 37 22.03 -16.12 16.16
C LYS A 37 21.77 -16.84 14.82
N ALA A 38 20.53 -17.24 14.52
CA ALA A 38 20.13 -17.72 13.19
C ALA A 38 19.69 -16.56 12.27
N TRP A 39 18.97 -15.59 12.81
CA TRP A 39 18.44 -14.45 12.05
C TRP A 39 19.56 -13.57 11.48
N LEU A 40 20.58 -13.23 12.27
CA LEU A 40 21.70 -12.38 11.80
C LEU A 40 22.44 -12.99 10.60
N PRO A 41 22.88 -14.27 10.62
CA PRO A 41 23.44 -14.92 9.44
C PRO A 41 22.48 -14.99 8.25
N LYS A 42 21.17 -15.19 8.47
CA LYS A 42 20.18 -15.15 7.39
C LYS A 42 20.16 -13.78 6.71
N GLN A 43 20.09 -12.70 7.49
CA GLN A 43 20.12 -11.33 6.94
C GLN A 43 21.42 -11.05 6.19
N LYS A 44 22.56 -11.54 6.71
CA LYS A 44 23.85 -11.43 6.02
C LYS A 44 23.87 -12.22 4.70
N ALA A 45 23.32 -13.43 4.68
CA ALA A 45 23.22 -14.23 3.45
C ALA A 45 22.33 -13.54 2.39
N ILE A 46 21.18 -12.98 2.80
CA ILE A 46 20.32 -12.17 1.92
C ILE A 46 21.11 -10.98 1.37
N ALA A 47 21.78 -10.21 2.23
CA ALA A 47 22.53 -9.03 1.81
C ALA A 47 23.67 -9.37 0.84
N ASN A 48 24.34 -10.50 1.05
CA ASN A 48 25.40 -10.99 0.16
C ASN A 48 24.89 -11.44 -1.21
N LEU A 49 23.64 -11.91 -1.31
CA LEU A 49 23.04 -12.43 -2.55
C LEU A 49 22.31 -11.35 -3.35
N PHE A 50 21.54 -10.51 -2.65
CA PHE A 50 20.58 -9.58 -3.26
C PHE A 50 20.91 -8.10 -3.00
N GLY A 51 21.97 -7.82 -2.25
CA GLY A 51 22.30 -6.48 -1.78
C GLY A 51 21.64 -6.13 -0.46
N GLY A 52 22.21 -5.11 0.21
CA GLY A 52 21.68 -4.57 1.46
C GLY A 52 20.45 -3.68 1.25
N TRP A 53 19.85 -3.26 2.37
CA TRP A 53 18.75 -2.30 2.35
C TRP A 53 19.19 -0.96 1.76
N GLU A 54 20.36 -0.48 2.17
CA GLU A 54 21.00 0.75 1.70
C GLU A 54 21.16 0.73 0.18
N ALA A 55 21.83 -0.30 -0.34
CA ALA A 55 22.05 -0.47 -1.77
C ALA A 55 20.74 -0.53 -2.58
N SER A 56 19.69 -1.12 -2.02
CA SER A 56 18.37 -1.15 -2.66
C SER A 56 17.77 0.24 -2.82
N TYR A 57 17.86 1.08 -1.78
CA TYR A 57 17.37 2.46 -1.83
C TYR A 57 18.25 3.37 -2.69
N GLU A 58 19.57 3.19 -2.64
CA GLU A 58 20.53 3.92 -3.49
C GLU A 58 20.35 3.62 -4.98
N ALA A 59 19.90 2.41 -5.32
CA ALA A 59 19.66 2.02 -6.70
C ALA A 59 18.34 2.59 -7.26
N LEU A 60 17.36 2.96 -6.42
CA LEU A 60 16.02 3.39 -6.88
C LEU A 60 16.08 4.55 -7.89
N PRO A 61 16.81 5.66 -7.65
CA PRO A 61 16.88 6.75 -8.62
C PRO A 61 17.37 6.30 -10.00
N SER A 62 18.44 5.50 -10.07
CA SER A 62 18.98 5.00 -11.34
C SER A 62 18.02 4.03 -12.03
N TRP A 63 17.28 3.21 -11.27
CA TRP A 63 16.24 2.34 -11.82
C TRP A 63 15.11 3.14 -12.46
N PHE A 64 14.64 4.18 -11.79
CA PHE A 64 13.58 5.03 -12.32
C PHE A 64 14.04 5.88 -13.50
N GLU A 65 15.29 6.36 -13.48
CA GLU A 65 15.90 7.03 -14.61
C GLU A 65 15.94 6.10 -15.83
N ALA A 66 16.43 4.87 -15.65
CA ALA A 66 16.45 3.86 -16.73
C ALA A 66 15.04 3.52 -17.24
N MET A 67 14.04 3.48 -16.35
CA MET A 67 12.65 3.26 -16.73
C MET A 67 12.13 4.39 -17.63
N VAL A 68 12.37 5.66 -17.26
CA VAL A 68 11.95 6.82 -18.05
C VAL A 68 12.74 6.92 -19.35
N GLN A 69 14.03 6.59 -19.36
CA GLN A 69 14.82 6.50 -20.60
C GLN A 69 14.27 5.44 -21.55
N LYS A 70 13.80 4.30 -21.02
CA LYS A 70 13.25 3.21 -21.82
C LYS A 70 11.84 3.50 -22.32
N ASP A 71 11.03 4.14 -21.50
CA ASP A 71 9.67 4.56 -21.81
C ASP A 71 9.41 5.96 -21.23
N PRO A 72 9.62 7.02 -22.04
CA PRO A 72 9.42 8.40 -21.60
C PRO A 72 7.98 8.74 -21.21
N SER A 73 7.02 7.84 -21.49
CA SER A 73 5.62 8.03 -21.13
C SER A 73 5.28 7.42 -19.76
N ALA A 74 6.24 6.74 -19.11
CA ALA A 74 6.11 6.37 -17.71
C ALA A 74 6.15 7.62 -16.83
N ALA A 75 5.34 7.65 -15.78
CA ALA A 75 5.35 8.72 -14.81
C ALA A 75 6.25 8.35 -13.63
N VAL A 76 7.17 9.24 -13.26
CA VAL A 76 8.04 9.10 -12.08
C VAL A 76 8.15 10.46 -11.42
N GLU A 77 7.97 10.49 -10.10
CA GLU A 77 8.12 11.70 -9.29
C GLU A 77 8.90 11.35 -8.03
N ILE A 78 10.00 12.04 -7.78
CA ILE A 78 10.91 11.75 -6.67
C ILE A 78 11.02 12.99 -5.78
N GLU A 79 10.69 12.84 -4.50
CA GLU A 79 10.98 13.84 -3.47
C GLU A 79 12.21 13.41 -2.67
N THR A 80 13.09 14.39 -2.42
CA THR A 80 14.24 14.22 -1.54
C THR A 80 14.31 15.33 -0.51
N ALA A 81 14.87 15.01 0.65
CA ALA A 81 15.20 15.98 1.70
C ALA A 81 16.73 16.12 1.83
N PRO A 82 17.22 17.28 2.32
CA PRO A 82 18.61 17.40 2.73
C PRO A 82 18.93 16.40 3.86
N ALA A 83 20.12 15.83 3.84
CA ALA A 83 20.64 15.11 5.00
C ALA A 83 21.21 16.09 6.02
N ASN A 84 20.95 15.86 7.30
CA ASN A 84 21.46 16.69 8.38
C ASN A 84 22.38 15.87 9.29
N GLN A 85 23.48 16.48 9.74
CA GLN A 85 24.36 15.97 10.78
C GLN A 85 24.34 16.96 11.95
N GLY A 86 23.49 16.71 12.93
CA GLY A 86 23.14 17.72 13.93
C GLY A 86 22.32 18.83 13.28
N ASP A 87 22.73 20.08 13.49
CA ASP A 87 22.08 21.27 12.90
C ASP A 87 22.65 21.66 11.53
N GLU A 88 23.69 20.97 11.05
CA GLU A 88 24.34 21.26 9.77
C GLU A 88 23.78 20.37 8.66
N VAL A 89 23.49 21.00 7.51
CA VAL A 89 23.11 20.29 6.28
C VAL A 89 24.37 19.68 5.67
N VAL A 90 24.37 18.36 5.49
CA VAL A 90 25.41 17.64 4.77
C VAL A 90 25.25 17.95 3.28
N GLN A 91 26.20 18.72 2.74
CA GLN A 91 26.25 19.01 1.33
C GLN A 91 26.46 17.70 0.54
N ASP A 92 25.80 17.58 -0.61
CA ASP A 92 25.87 16.43 -1.53
C ASP A 92 25.18 15.12 -1.10
N VAL A 93 24.53 15.07 0.08
CA VAL A 93 23.74 13.90 0.49
C VAL A 93 22.26 14.26 0.53
N ARG A 94 21.45 13.48 -0.20
CA ARG A 94 20.00 13.62 -0.26
C ARG A 94 19.33 12.36 0.26
N ILE A 95 18.32 12.54 1.10
CA ILE A 95 17.51 11.45 1.65
C ILE A 95 16.30 11.29 0.72
N LEU A 96 16.14 10.11 0.13
CA LEU A 96 14.91 9.76 -0.56
C LEU A 96 13.76 9.71 0.45
N THR A 97 12.80 10.63 0.32
CA THR A 97 11.63 10.67 1.21
C THR A 97 10.45 9.97 0.57
N ARG A 98 10.19 10.26 -0.71
CA ARG A 98 9.06 9.68 -1.45
C ARG A 98 9.41 9.44 -2.90
N VAL A 99 8.83 8.40 -3.46
CA VAL A 99 8.81 8.20 -4.90
C VAL A 99 7.45 7.70 -5.32
N PHE A 100 6.88 8.30 -6.36
CA PHE A 100 5.70 7.84 -7.07
C PHE A 100 6.11 7.32 -8.44
N TRP A 101 5.47 6.25 -8.91
CA TRP A 101 5.59 5.86 -10.30
C TRP A 101 4.35 5.17 -10.86
N SER A 102 4.21 5.25 -12.17
CA SER A 102 3.27 4.47 -12.95
C SER A 102 3.88 4.11 -14.30
N PHE A 103 3.69 2.87 -14.71
CA PHE A 103 4.11 2.40 -16.03
C PHE A 103 3.15 2.95 -17.09
N TYR A 104 3.66 3.33 -18.26
CA TYR A 104 2.80 3.82 -19.35
C TYR A 104 1.64 2.88 -19.71
N PRO A 105 1.82 1.53 -19.77
CA PRO A 105 0.69 0.62 -19.97
C PRO A 105 -0.41 0.76 -18.93
N CYS A 106 -0.07 1.04 -17.66
CA CYS A 106 -1.05 1.27 -16.59
C CYS A 106 -1.82 2.58 -16.79
N ILE A 107 -1.12 3.65 -17.19
CA ILE A 107 -1.71 4.96 -17.51
C ILE A 107 -2.74 4.82 -18.64
N ILE A 108 -2.38 4.11 -19.72
CA ILE A 108 -3.27 3.88 -20.86
C ILE A 108 -4.41 2.93 -20.49
N ALA A 109 -4.13 1.84 -19.76
CA ALA A 109 -5.14 0.87 -19.37
C ALA A 109 -6.30 1.49 -18.57
N PHE A 110 -6.04 2.51 -17.75
CA PHE A 110 -7.09 3.19 -17.00
C PHE A 110 -8.19 3.80 -17.88
N ARG A 111 -7.86 4.20 -19.11
CA ARG A 111 -8.85 4.75 -20.06
C ARG A 111 -9.94 3.74 -20.42
N SER A 112 -9.59 2.45 -20.42
CA SER A 112 -10.51 1.32 -20.67
C SER A 112 -11.04 0.69 -19.38
N CYS A 113 -10.57 1.12 -18.21
CA CYS A 113 -11.09 0.67 -16.93
C CYS A 113 -12.42 1.35 -16.59
N LYS A 114 -13.16 0.72 -15.68
CA LYS A 114 -14.26 1.38 -14.98
C LYS A 114 -13.75 2.70 -14.37
N PRO A 115 -14.56 3.77 -14.32
CA PRO A 115 -14.15 5.07 -13.80
C PRO A 115 -14.10 5.05 -12.26
N ILE A 116 -13.37 4.10 -11.68
CA ILE A 116 -13.14 3.94 -10.25
C ILE A 116 -11.66 3.66 -10.00
N VAL A 117 -11.13 4.19 -8.91
CA VAL A 117 -9.77 3.93 -8.44
C VAL A 117 -9.85 3.56 -6.96
N HIS A 118 -9.24 2.43 -6.61
CA HIS A 118 -9.07 2.01 -5.23
C HIS A 118 -7.65 2.36 -4.80
N VAL A 119 -7.50 3.00 -3.65
CA VAL A 119 -6.20 3.30 -3.05
C VAL A 119 -6.07 2.63 -1.70
N ASP A 120 -4.90 2.06 -1.43
CA ASP A 120 -4.58 1.42 -0.15
C ASP A 120 -3.08 1.53 0.16
N GLY A 121 -2.75 1.40 1.45
CA GLY A 121 -1.40 1.44 1.96
C GLY A 121 -1.01 0.14 2.67
N THR A 122 0.27 -0.18 2.67
CA THR A 122 0.80 -1.20 3.58
C THR A 122 2.19 -0.85 4.06
N HIS A 123 2.48 -1.16 5.33
CA HIS A 123 3.76 -0.86 5.95
C HIS A 123 4.88 -1.76 5.40
N LEU A 124 6.01 -1.15 5.07
CA LEU A 124 7.22 -1.86 4.72
C LEU A 124 7.89 -2.44 5.97
N TYR A 125 8.35 -3.68 5.84
CA TYR A 125 9.16 -4.33 6.86
C TYR A 125 10.64 -4.21 6.50
N GLY A 126 11.50 -4.27 7.51
CA GLY A 126 12.95 -4.15 7.34
C GLY A 126 13.54 -3.04 8.18
N LYS A 127 14.72 -2.57 7.75
CA LYS A 127 15.47 -1.48 8.39
C LYS A 127 14.75 -0.14 8.25
N TYR A 128 14.23 0.16 7.07
CA TYR A 128 13.50 1.40 6.77
C TYR A 128 11.98 1.15 6.87
N LYS A 129 11.32 1.83 7.81
CA LYS A 129 9.93 1.59 8.23
C LYS A 129 8.90 2.43 7.46
N GLY A 130 9.08 2.55 6.14
CA GLY A 130 8.17 3.31 5.27
C GLY A 130 6.84 2.60 5.01
N ALA A 131 6.08 3.10 4.05
CA ALA A 131 4.90 2.45 3.50
C ALA A 131 4.96 2.38 1.97
N ILE A 132 4.30 1.39 1.40
CA ILE A 132 3.98 1.36 -0.02
C ILE A 132 2.50 1.69 -0.20
N LEU A 133 2.22 2.69 -1.01
CA LEU A 133 0.87 3.08 -1.41
C LEU A 133 0.62 2.54 -2.82
N VAL A 134 -0.59 2.02 -3.06
CA VAL A 134 -0.94 1.42 -4.33
C VAL A 134 -2.31 1.92 -4.77
N ALA A 135 -2.41 2.27 -6.06
CA ALA A 135 -3.67 2.52 -6.73
C ALA A 135 -3.97 1.38 -7.70
N VAL A 136 -5.21 0.90 -7.69
CA VAL A 136 -5.70 -0.09 -8.64
C VAL A 136 -7.05 0.34 -9.19
N SER A 137 -7.43 -0.18 -10.34
CA SER A 137 -8.78 -0.08 -10.89
C SER A 137 -9.28 -1.46 -11.31
N GLN A 138 -10.45 -1.49 -11.95
CA GLN A 138 -11.00 -2.70 -12.53
C GLN A 138 -11.28 -2.49 -14.02
N ASP A 139 -10.89 -3.47 -14.83
CA ASP A 139 -11.30 -3.51 -16.23
C ASP A 139 -12.81 -3.83 -16.37
N GLY A 140 -13.30 -3.84 -17.61
CA GLY A 140 -14.69 -4.19 -17.91
C GLY A 140 -15.11 -5.59 -17.44
N ASN A 141 -14.15 -6.52 -17.30
CA ASN A 141 -14.36 -7.90 -16.85
C ASN A 141 -14.26 -8.05 -15.33
N GLY A 142 -13.89 -6.98 -14.61
CA GLY A 142 -13.71 -7.01 -13.15
C GLY A 142 -12.34 -7.51 -12.69
N ASN A 143 -11.37 -7.68 -13.59
CA ASN A 143 -9.99 -7.96 -13.21
C ASN A 143 -9.35 -6.74 -12.57
N ILE A 144 -8.49 -6.95 -11.58
CA ILE A 144 -7.76 -5.88 -10.92
C ILE A 144 -6.62 -5.43 -11.83
N VAL A 145 -6.58 -4.13 -12.13
CA VAL A 145 -5.52 -3.51 -12.94
C VAL A 145 -4.70 -2.60 -12.03
N PRO A 146 -3.40 -2.88 -11.80
CA PRO A 146 -2.53 -1.97 -11.07
C PRO A 146 -2.35 -0.68 -11.87
N LEU A 147 -2.42 0.46 -11.17
CA LEU A 147 -2.37 1.78 -11.79
C LEU A 147 -1.08 2.52 -11.43
N ALA A 148 -0.82 2.70 -10.14
CA ALA A 148 0.32 3.47 -9.68
C ALA A 148 0.77 2.99 -8.31
N PHE A 149 1.99 3.34 -7.96
CA PHE A 149 2.65 2.94 -6.74
C PHE A 149 3.39 4.14 -6.15
N ALA A 150 3.60 4.11 -4.84
CA ALA A 150 4.56 4.98 -4.20
C ALA A 150 5.24 4.32 -3.02
N VAL A 151 6.52 4.59 -2.83
CA VAL A 151 7.22 4.34 -1.58
C VAL A 151 7.32 5.66 -0.84
N VAL A 152 6.85 5.68 0.40
CA VAL A 152 6.75 6.89 1.22
C VAL A 152 7.26 6.62 2.64
N GLU A 153 7.53 7.67 3.40
CA GLU A 153 8.03 7.58 4.77
C GLU A 153 7.02 6.96 5.76
N GLY A 154 5.73 6.95 5.40
CA GLY A 154 4.64 6.35 6.18
C GLY A 154 3.27 6.79 5.65
N GLU A 155 2.18 6.33 6.28
CA GLU A 155 0.81 6.69 5.87
C GLU A 155 0.35 8.05 6.44
N THR A 156 1.18 9.07 6.24
CA THR A 156 0.94 10.45 6.71
C THR A 156 0.03 11.23 5.76
N SER A 157 -0.55 12.33 6.24
CA SER A 157 -1.36 13.24 5.41
C SER A 157 -0.55 13.78 4.22
N ASP A 158 0.74 14.10 4.44
CA ASP A 158 1.62 14.59 3.38
C ASP A 158 1.96 13.50 2.35
N ALA A 159 2.21 12.27 2.78
CA ALA A 159 2.46 11.15 1.89
C ALA A 159 1.24 10.81 1.02
N TRP A 160 0.04 10.81 1.61
CA TRP A 160 -1.20 10.64 0.87
C TRP A 160 -1.48 11.80 -0.08
N HIS A 161 -1.16 13.04 0.33
CA HIS A 161 -1.31 14.21 -0.54
C HIS A 161 -0.37 14.14 -1.74
N PHE A 162 0.91 13.77 -1.53
CA PHE A 162 1.88 13.49 -2.59
C PHE A 162 1.34 12.44 -3.56
N PHE A 163 0.91 11.28 -3.04
CA PHE A 163 0.40 10.17 -3.85
C PHE A 163 -0.84 10.54 -4.67
N LEU A 164 -1.84 11.14 -4.02
CA LEU A 164 -3.10 11.53 -4.66
C LEU A 164 -2.92 12.66 -5.67
N THR A 165 -1.95 13.56 -5.45
CA THR A 165 -1.62 14.62 -6.40
C THR A 165 -1.05 14.03 -7.69
N HIS A 166 -0.03 13.18 -7.60
CA HIS A 166 0.57 12.58 -8.79
C HIS A 166 -0.34 11.55 -9.47
N LEU A 167 -1.17 10.83 -8.70
CA LEU A 167 -2.21 9.96 -9.26
C LEU A 167 -3.22 10.75 -10.11
N ARG A 168 -3.64 11.93 -9.64
CA ARG A 168 -4.56 12.82 -10.38
C ARG A 168 -3.90 13.38 -11.63
N THR A 169 -2.68 13.89 -11.51
CA THR A 169 -1.93 14.52 -12.60
C THR A 169 -1.66 13.54 -13.74
N HIS A 170 -1.21 12.33 -13.43
CA HIS A 170 -0.67 11.40 -14.42
C HIS A 170 -1.66 10.36 -14.93
N LEU A 171 -2.67 9.98 -14.13
CA LEU A 171 -3.60 8.89 -14.49
C LEU A 171 -5.06 9.34 -14.52
N VAL A 172 -5.51 10.01 -13.47
CA VAL A 172 -6.94 10.31 -13.27
C VAL A 172 -7.27 11.69 -13.81
N THR A 173 -7.05 11.90 -15.09
CA THR A 173 -7.19 13.21 -15.74
C THR A 173 -8.64 13.59 -16.08
N ARG A 174 -9.56 12.61 -16.07
CA ARG A 174 -11.00 12.83 -16.28
C ARG A 174 -11.76 13.09 -14.98
N ASP A 175 -12.83 13.86 -15.07
CA ASP A 175 -13.79 14.07 -13.98
C ASP A 175 -14.78 12.89 -13.86
N GLY A 176 -15.53 12.87 -12.77
CA GLY A 176 -16.53 11.84 -12.48
C GLY A 176 -15.94 10.49 -12.09
N VAL A 177 -14.70 10.44 -11.60
CA VAL A 177 -14.05 9.19 -11.17
C VAL A 177 -14.38 8.88 -9.71
N GLY A 178 -14.77 7.65 -9.43
CA GLY A 178 -14.94 7.18 -8.06
C GLY A 178 -13.59 6.93 -7.37
N LEU A 179 -13.34 7.53 -6.22
CA LEU A 179 -12.18 7.23 -5.37
C LEU A 179 -12.63 6.38 -4.18
N ILE A 180 -12.17 5.14 -4.11
CA ILE A 180 -12.43 4.21 -3.01
C ILE A 180 -11.17 4.10 -2.15
N SER A 181 -11.28 4.43 -0.86
CA SER A 181 -10.14 4.39 0.07
C SER A 181 -10.53 3.80 1.42
N ASP A 182 -9.56 3.56 2.30
CA ASP A 182 -9.84 3.48 3.74
C ASP A 182 -10.37 4.83 4.27
N ARG A 183 -10.98 4.78 5.46
CA ARG A 183 -11.47 5.90 6.26
C ARG A 183 -10.39 6.58 7.09
N HIS A 184 -9.12 6.26 6.90
CA HIS A 184 -8.04 6.83 7.70
C HIS A 184 -8.00 8.36 7.58
N ASP A 185 -7.79 9.05 8.72
CA ASP A 185 -7.84 10.51 8.79
C ASP A 185 -6.79 11.18 7.88
N SER A 186 -5.62 10.55 7.72
CA SER A 186 -4.58 11.05 6.83
C SER A 186 -5.03 11.14 5.36
N ILE A 187 -5.83 10.18 4.88
CA ILE A 187 -6.40 10.21 3.53
C ILE A 187 -7.45 11.33 3.43
N THR A 188 -8.31 11.46 4.45
CA THR A 188 -9.32 12.51 4.51
C THR A 188 -8.68 13.90 4.46
N SER A 189 -7.62 14.12 5.25
CA SER A 189 -6.86 15.37 5.26
C SER A 189 -6.17 15.65 3.92
N ALA A 190 -5.59 14.62 3.29
CA ALA A 190 -4.96 14.76 1.97
C ALA A 190 -5.95 15.16 0.87
N ILE A 191 -7.16 14.59 0.89
CA ILE A 191 -8.25 14.92 -0.03
C ILE A 191 -8.71 16.37 0.18
N ALA A 192 -8.92 16.79 1.43
CA ALA A 192 -9.31 18.18 1.74
C ALA A 192 -8.27 19.21 1.26
N ARG A 193 -6.98 18.84 1.28
CA ARG A 193 -5.87 19.66 0.75
C ARG A 193 -5.72 19.63 -0.76
N SER A 194 -6.50 18.82 -1.48
CA SER A 194 -6.33 18.61 -2.93
C SER A 194 -6.92 19.71 -3.81
N ASN A 195 -7.38 20.82 -3.22
CA ASN A 195 -8.02 21.94 -3.92
C ASN A 195 -9.18 21.47 -4.82
N GLY A 196 -10.05 20.62 -4.29
CA GLY A 196 -11.21 20.06 -4.98
C GLY A 196 -10.90 18.98 -6.04
N SER A 197 -9.63 18.57 -6.22
CA SER A 197 -9.25 17.58 -7.23
C SER A 197 -9.88 16.20 -7.00
N TRP A 198 -10.13 15.86 -5.74
CA TRP A 198 -10.75 14.61 -5.32
C TRP A 198 -12.15 14.81 -4.70
N GLU A 199 -12.79 15.93 -5.01
CA GLU A 199 -14.13 16.27 -4.53
C GLU A 199 -15.13 16.39 -5.70
N PRO A 200 -16.45 16.30 -5.45
CA PRO A 200 -17.45 16.55 -6.48
C PRO A 200 -17.29 17.95 -7.10
N LEU A 201 -17.41 18.12 -8.42
CA LEU A 201 -17.85 17.16 -9.45
C LEU A 201 -16.71 16.31 -10.05
N ARG A 202 -15.46 16.52 -9.63
CA ARG A 202 -14.27 15.89 -10.21
C ARG A 202 -14.12 14.43 -9.80
N ALA A 203 -14.41 14.12 -8.54
CA ALA A 203 -14.39 12.76 -8.03
C ALA A 203 -15.53 12.48 -7.07
N ILE A 204 -15.92 11.21 -6.98
CA ILE A 204 -16.91 10.73 -6.02
C ILE A 204 -16.18 9.89 -4.99
N ARG A 205 -16.07 10.39 -3.77
CA ARG A 205 -15.42 9.67 -2.70
C ARG A 205 -16.32 8.57 -2.16
N MET A 206 -15.74 7.40 -1.96
CA MET A 206 -16.38 6.23 -1.38
C MET A 206 -15.43 5.55 -0.40
N PHE A 207 -15.99 4.85 0.58
CA PHE A 207 -15.21 4.08 1.53
C PHE A 207 -15.20 2.60 1.17
N CYS A 208 -14.04 1.98 1.31
CA CYS A 208 -13.86 0.57 1.03
C CYS A 208 -14.74 -0.28 1.96
N ILE A 209 -15.65 -1.06 1.38
CA ILE A 209 -16.55 -1.92 2.15
C ILE A 209 -15.81 -2.95 3.00
N ARG A 210 -14.64 -3.42 2.54
CA ARG A 210 -13.78 -4.33 3.32
C ARG A 210 -13.31 -3.66 4.61
N HIS A 211 -12.88 -2.40 4.53
CA HIS A 211 -12.44 -1.64 5.70
C HIS A 211 -13.61 -1.30 6.63
N ILE A 212 -14.77 -0.90 6.08
CA ILE A 212 -15.98 -0.70 6.88
C ILE A 212 -16.35 -1.98 7.64
N ALA A 213 -16.40 -3.13 6.95
CA ALA A 213 -16.73 -4.41 7.55
C ALA A 213 -15.70 -4.86 8.61
N SER A 214 -14.41 -4.66 8.36
CA SER A 214 -13.35 -4.96 9.33
C SER A 214 -13.47 -4.09 10.59
N ASN A 215 -13.68 -2.78 10.41
CA ASN A 215 -13.88 -1.85 11.51
C ASN A 215 -15.15 -2.18 12.31
N PHE A 216 -16.24 -2.58 11.63
CA PHE A 216 -17.44 -3.04 12.31
C PHE A 216 -17.17 -4.28 13.16
N LEU A 217 -16.47 -5.29 12.62
CA LEU A 217 -16.12 -6.50 13.34
C LEU A 217 -15.25 -6.19 14.57
N ARG A 218 -14.29 -5.26 14.46
CA ARG A 218 -13.46 -4.82 15.59
C ARG A 218 -14.30 -4.21 16.72
N ASN A 219 -15.31 -3.40 16.38
CA ASN A 219 -16.15 -2.72 17.36
C ASN A 219 -17.18 -3.66 18.02
N PHE A 220 -17.86 -4.49 17.24
CA PHE A 220 -19.01 -5.26 17.71
C PHE A 220 -18.76 -6.75 17.88
N LYS A 221 -17.64 -7.28 17.36
CA LYS A 221 -17.28 -8.70 17.41
C LYS A 221 -18.40 -9.63 16.93
N ALA A 222 -19.14 -9.21 15.91
CA ALA A 222 -20.33 -9.90 15.37
C ALA A 222 -20.12 -10.33 13.90
N PRO A 223 -19.50 -11.50 13.63
CA PRO A 223 -19.19 -11.96 12.26
C PRO A 223 -20.40 -12.09 11.34
N TYR A 224 -21.55 -12.52 11.86
CA TYR A 224 -22.76 -12.67 11.05
C TYR A 224 -23.28 -11.31 10.54
N LEU A 225 -23.21 -10.27 11.38
CA LEU A 225 -23.62 -8.91 11.02
C LEU A 225 -22.61 -8.24 10.09
N GLN A 226 -21.32 -8.56 10.24
CA GLN A 226 -20.29 -8.16 9.28
C GLN A 226 -20.62 -8.63 7.86
N LYS A 227 -21.08 -9.87 7.68
CA LYS A 227 -21.49 -10.38 6.36
C LYS A 227 -22.66 -9.57 5.79
N LEU A 228 -23.61 -9.17 6.62
CA LEU A 228 -24.72 -8.31 6.20
C LEU A 228 -24.23 -6.94 5.72
N ILE A 229 -23.22 -6.37 6.38
CA ILE A 229 -22.57 -5.11 5.95
C ILE A 229 -21.90 -5.27 4.60
N VAL A 230 -21.12 -6.32 4.41
CA VAL A 230 -20.48 -6.60 3.12
C VAL A 230 -21.53 -6.70 2.01
N ASN A 231 -22.63 -7.42 2.25
CA ASN A 231 -23.71 -7.57 1.28
C ASN A 231 -24.37 -6.22 0.92
N MET A 232 -24.53 -5.31 1.89
CA MET A 232 -25.05 -3.96 1.62
C MET A 232 -24.17 -3.21 0.62
N GLY A 233 -22.84 -3.28 0.75
CA GLY A 233 -21.92 -2.61 -0.18
C GLY A 233 -21.89 -3.21 -1.59
N TYR A 234 -22.43 -4.41 -1.80
CA TYR A 234 -22.57 -5.04 -3.12
C TYR A 234 -23.97 -4.90 -3.73
N CYS A 235 -24.91 -4.25 -3.04
CA CYS A 235 -26.24 -4.00 -3.58
C CYS A 235 -26.16 -3.12 -4.82
N ARG A 236 -26.90 -3.47 -5.87
CA ARG A 236 -26.89 -2.72 -7.15
C ARG A 236 -27.99 -1.68 -7.20
N THR A 237 -28.98 -1.80 -6.32
CA THR A 237 -30.11 -0.88 -6.25
C THR A 237 -30.32 -0.38 -4.82
N VAL A 238 -30.89 0.81 -4.71
CA VAL A 238 -31.31 1.40 -3.42
C VAL A 238 -32.32 0.50 -2.71
N ARG A 239 -33.19 -0.18 -3.47
CA ARG A 239 -34.17 -1.13 -2.90
C ARG A 239 -33.49 -2.31 -2.21
N GLU A 240 -32.52 -2.94 -2.87
CA GLU A 240 -31.75 -4.05 -2.28
C GLU A 240 -30.98 -3.58 -1.04
N PHE A 241 -30.34 -2.41 -1.12
CA PHE A 241 -29.66 -1.81 0.02
C PHE A 241 -30.61 -1.61 1.20
N ASN A 242 -31.77 -0.97 0.97
CA ASN A 242 -32.77 -0.72 2.01
C ASN A 242 -33.30 -2.01 2.64
N MET A 243 -33.47 -3.08 1.86
CA MET A 243 -33.85 -4.39 2.40
C MET A 243 -32.78 -4.97 3.34
N GLN A 244 -31.50 -4.91 2.95
CA GLN A 244 -30.42 -5.41 3.81
C GLN A 244 -30.22 -4.51 5.04
N TYR A 245 -30.38 -3.19 4.89
CA TYR A 245 -30.30 -2.23 5.98
C TYR A 245 -31.44 -2.42 7.00
N ALA A 246 -32.66 -2.68 6.55
CA ALA A 246 -33.79 -3.03 7.43
C ALA A 246 -33.50 -4.29 8.25
N ARG A 247 -32.93 -5.33 7.62
CA ARG A 247 -32.47 -6.54 8.33
C ARG A 247 -31.41 -6.26 9.38
N LEU A 248 -30.54 -5.27 9.17
CA LEU A 248 -29.55 -4.87 10.17
C LEU A 248 -30.23 -4.13 11.32
N ARG A 249 -31.18 -3.24 11.01
CA ARG A 249 -31.96 -2.48 12.00
C ARG A 249 -32.70 -3.41 12.96
N GLU A 250 -33.29 -4.49 12.46
CA GLU A 250 -33.95 -5.55 13.26
C GLU A 250 -33.01 -6.21 14.28
N ARG A 251 -31.69 -6.15 14.08
CA ARG A 251 -30.70 -6.77 14.98
C ARG A 251 -30.28 -5.85 16.12
N GLY A 252 -30.46 -4.54 15.96
CA GLY A 252 -30.17 -3.56 17.00
C GLY A 252 -29.78 -2.20 16.44
N GLU A 253 -30.31 -1.15 17.07
CA GLU A 253 -30.08 0.24 16.66
C GLU A 253 -28.61 0.67 16.75
N ALA A 254 -27.82 0.06 17.64
CA ALA A 254 -26.41 0.39 17.79
C ALA A 254 -25.63 0.15 16.48
N TYR A 255 -26.02 -0.87 15.71
CA TYR A 255 -25.35 -1.23 14.45
C TYR A 255 -25.67 -0.22 13.34
N THR A 256 -26.94 0.17 13.20
CA THR A 256 -27.35 1.18 12.22
C THR A 256 -26.81 2.55 12.58
N ARG A 257 -26.90 2.96 13.86
CA ARG A 257 -26.31 4.23 14.33
C ARG A 257 -24.81 4.32 14.07
N TRP A 258 -24.10 3.19 14.12
CA TRP A 258 -22.67 3.18 13.80
C TRP A 258 -22.41 3.35 12.30
N LEU A 259 -23.21 2.73 11.44
CA LEU A 259 -23.12 2.90 9.99
C LEU A 259 -23.53 4.29 9.53
N ASP A 260 -24.58 4.87 10.13
CA ASP A 260 -25.10 6.19 9.76
C ASP A 260 -24.13 7.34 10.11
N ARG A 261 -23.11 7.07 10.93
CA ARG A 261 -22.02 8.00 11.23
C ARG A 261 -20.92 8.01 10.17
N ILE A 262 -21.01 7.11 9.18
CA ILE A 262 -20.09 7.11 8.04
C ILE A 262 -20.57 8.20 7.07
N PRO A 263 -19.73 9.20 6.75
CA PRO A 263 -20.07 10.26 5.82
C PRO A 263 -20.42 9.76 4.42
#